data_AF-A0A9P6QT36-F1
#
_entry.id   AF-A0A9P6QT36-F1
#
_cell.length_a   1.000
_cell.length_b   1.000
_cell.length_c   1.000
_cell.angle_alpha   90.00
_cell.angle_beta   90.00
_cell.angle_gamma   90.00
#
_symmetry.space_group_name_H-M   'P 1'
#
loop_
_entity.id
_entity.type
_entity.pdbx_description
1 polymer ?
#
loop_
_entity_poly.entity_id
_entity_poly.type
_entity_poly.pdbx_seq_one_letter_code
_entity_poly.pdbx_strand_id
1 'polypeptide(L)'
;MAQQQIKVGDTLPTVSLKYCPYDPELKNACGIPQVLSTDSFKGKKVVIFGVPGAFTPTCNNNHLPEYHEKYQELAKKGIDQVVCISTADAFVMDAWGKWTNVSDKVIMAADGNGDFVKATGLVQ
;
A
#
# COMPACT_ATOMS: atom_id res chain seq x y z
N MET A 1 7.83 -8.61 -23.58
CA MET A 1 7.49 -7.25 -24.07
C MET A 1 7.87 -6.30 -22.95
N ALA A 2 8.83 -5.40 -23.16
CA ALA A 2 9.27 -4.49 -22.12
C ALA A 2 8.10 -3.57 -21.72
N GLN A 3 7.53 -3.79 -20.54
CA GLN A 3 6.54 -2.88 -19.98
C GLN A 3 7.26 -1.57 -19.65
N GLN A 4 6.81 -0.48 -20.29
CA GLN A 4 7.38 0.85 -20.08
C GLN A 4 7.13 1.28 -18.63
N GLN A 5 8.18 1.73 -17.94
CA GLN A 5 8.08 2.26 -16.60
C GLN A 5 7.16 3.49 -16.59
N ILE A 6 6.23 3.54 -15.63
CA ILE A 6 5.25 4.62 -15.48
C ILE A 6 5.95 5.98 -15.31
N LYS A 7 5.40 7.03 -15.94
CA LYS A 7 5.93 8.39 -15.92
C LYS A 7 4.87 9.41 -15.51
N VAL A 8 5.34 10.62 -15.19
CA VAL A 8 4.44 11.75 -14.91
C VAL A 8 3.60 12.04 -16.15
N GLY A 9 2.28 12.08 -15.97
CA GLY A 9 1.30 12.27 -17.04
C GLY A 9 0.64 10.97 -17.51
N ASP A 10 1.21 9.80 -17.17
CA ASP A 10 0.60 8.52 -17.51
C ASP A 10 -0.61 8.22 -16.62
N THR A 11 -1.54 7.45 -17.18
CA THR A 11 -2.66 6.89 -16.40
C THR A 11 -2.17 5.67 -15.63
N LEU A 12 -2.47 5.61 -14.33
CA LEU A 12 -2.15 4.46 -13.50
C LEU A 12 -2.85 3.19 -14.06
N PRO A 13 -2.12 2.09 -14.30
CA PRO A 13 -2.72 0.85 -14.75
C PRO A 13 -3.79 0.33 -13.79
N THR A 14 -4.87 -0.22 -14.33
CA THR A 14 -5.90 -0.90 -13.55
C THR A 14 -5.42 -2.29 -13.15
N VAL A 15 -5.18 -2.49 -11.86
CA VAL A 15 -4.77 -3.78 -11.28
C VAL A 15 -5.56 -4.04 -9.99
N SER A 16 -5.62 -5.30 -9.60
CA SER A 16 -6.31 -5.73 -8.38
C SER A 16 -5.29 -6.24 -7.36
N LEU A 17 -5.18 -5.53 -6.23
CA LEU A 17 -4.38 -5.91 -5.07
C LEU A 17 -5.29 -6.58 -4.03
N LYS A 18 -4.67 -7.16 -2.99
CA LYS A 18 -5.38 -7.68 -1.82
C LYS A 18 -4.99 -6.88 -0.59
N TYR A 19 -5.93 -6.67 0.34
CA TYR A 19 -5.63 -6.06 1.63
C TYR A 19 -6.67 -6.49 2.66
N CYS A 20 -6.31 -6.48 3.94
CA CYS A 20 -7.29 -6.58 5.01
C CYS A 20 -7.70 -5.15 5.41
N PRO A 21 -8.99 -4.77 5.29
CA PRO A 21 -9.46 -3.50 5.82
C PRO A 21 -9.18 -3.38 7.31
N TYR A 22 -8.81 -2.18 7.75
CA TYR A 22 -8.63 -1.91 9.17
C TYR A 22 -9.96 -2.06 9.91
N ASP A 23 -9.92 -2.87 10.96
CA ASP A 23 -11.02 -3.07 11.89
C ASP A 23 -10.46 -2.96 13.32
N PRO A 24 -10.91 -1.97 14.12
CA PRO A 24 -10.45 -1.78 15.49
C PRO A 24 -10.88 -2.91 16.43
N GLU A 25 -11.84 -3.77 16.05
CA GLU A 25 -12.24 -4.95 16.82
C GLU A 25 -11.28 -6.14 16.58
N LEU A 26 -10.62 -6.18 15.42
CA LEU A 26 -9.71 -7.26 15.01
C LEU A 26 -8.25 -6.94 15.33
N LYS A 27 -7.95 -6.43 16.54
CA LYS A 27 -6.56 -6.08 16.92
C LYS A 27 -5.61 -7.28 16.94
N ASN A 28 -6.10 -8.43 17.40
CA ASN A 28 -5.31 -9.65 17.58
C ASN A 28 -5.73 -10.79 16.63
N ALA A 29 -6.50 -10.46 15.59
CA ALA A 29 -6.98 -11.41 14.59
C ALA A 29 -6.77 -10.84 13.19
N CYS A 30 -6.73 -11.69 12.18
CA CYS A 30 -6.67 -11.24 10.79
C CYS A 30 -8.03 -10.74 10.31
N GLY A 31 -8.04 -9.67 9.51
CA GLY A 31 -9.21 -9.32 8.71
C GLY A 31 -9.44 -10.31 7.55
N ILE A 32 -10.61 -10.25 6.93
CA ILE A 32 -10.88 -10.99 5.69
C ILE A 32 -10.29 -10.18 4.52
N PRO A 33 -9.36 -10.75 3.72
CA PRO A 33 -8.78 -10.03 2.60
C PRO A 33 -9.84 -9.62 1.57
N GLN A 34 -9.85 -8.34 1.25
CA GLN A 34 -10.68 -7.71 0.23
C GLN A 34 -9.85 -7.38 -1.01
N VAL A 35 -10.53 -7.15 -2.13
CA VAL A 35 -9.89 -6.65 -3.36
C VAL A 35 -9.75 -5.14 -3.28
N LEU A 36 -8.54 -4.64 -3.51
CA LEU A 36 -8.26 -3.23 -3.74
C LEU A 36 -7.97 -3.03 -5.23
N SER A 37 -8.95 -2.51 -5.98
CA SER A 37 -8.72 -2.12 -7.37
C SER A 37 -8.10 -0.73 -7.43
N THR A 38 -7.03 -0.54 -8.21
CA THR A 38 -6.46 0.79 -8.46
C THR A 38 -7.43 1.72 -9.20
N ASP A 39 -8.48 1.20 -9.82
CA ASP A 39 -9.55 2.01 -10.42
C ASP A 39 -10.30 2.83 -9.36
N SER A 40 -10.35 2.34 -8.11
CA SER A 40 -10.98 3.03 -6.99
C SER A 40 -10.24 4.31 -6.56
N PHE A 41 -9.07 4.59 -7.15
CA PHE A 41 -8.29 5.81 -6.95
C PHE A 41 -8.69 6.96 -7.88
N LYS A 42 -9.54 6.70 -8.89
CA LYS A 42 -10.03 7.76 -9.78
C LYS A 42 -10.72 8.87 -8.99
N GLY A 43 -10.38 10.11 -9.34
CA GLY A 43 -10.91 11.31 -8.67
C GLY A 43 -10.31 11.59 -7.28
N LYS A 44 -9.36 10.76 -6.81
CA LYS A 44 -8.64 10.94 -5.55
C LYS A 44 -7.18 11.27 -5.79
N LYS A 45 -6.56 11.95 -4.84
CA LYS A 45 -5.11 12.13 -4.78
C LYS A 45 -4.53 11.09 -3.83
N VAL A 46 -3.84 10.11 -4.39
CA VAL A 46 -3.34 8.94 -3.66
C VAL A 46 -1.82 8.92 -3.66
N VAL A 47 -1.22 8.68 -2.48
CA VAL A 47 0.20 8.38 -2.35
C VAL A 47 0.36 6.86 -2.32
N ILE A 48 1.18 6.33 -3.22
CA ILE A 48 1.52 4.90 -3.28
C ILE A 48 3.02 4.77 -3.11
N PHE A 49 3.48 3.93 -2.18
CA PHE A 49 4.89 3.59 -2.02
C PHE A 49 5.08 2.08 -1.88
N GLY A 50 6.15 1.58 -2.50
CA GLY A 50 6.51 0.17 -2.48
C GLY A 50 7.63 -0.12 -1.48
N VAL A 51 7.59 -1.29 -0.86
CA VAL A 51 8.67 -1.83 -0.04
C VAL A 51 9.03 -3.26 -0.48
N PRO A 52 10.33 -3.63 -0.46
CA PRO A 52 10.76 -4.98 -0.86
C PRO A 52 10.23 -6.09 0.05
N GLY A 53 9.90 -5.79 1.31
CA GLY A 53 9.33 -6.78 2.22
C GLY A 53 8.89 -6.18 3.56
N ALA A 54 7.74 -6.64 4.05
CA ALA A 54 7.27 -6.39 5.41
C ALA A 54 8.31 -6.85 6.45
N PHE A 55 8.37 -6.18 7.60
CA PHE A 55 9.29 -6.47 8.72
C PHE A 55 10.80 -6.37 8.42
N THR A 56 11.22 -5.93 7.23
CA THR A 56 12.65 -5.73 6.94
C THR A 56 13.19 -4.44 7.59
N PRO A 57 14.47 -4.38 8.01
CA PRO A 57 14.97 -3.34 8.93
C PRO A 57 14.69 -1.89 8.47
N THR A 58 15.05 -1.55 7.24
CA THR A 58 14.86 -0.18 6.72
C THR A 58 13.38 0.15 6.51
N CYS A 59 12.60 -0.80 6.00
CA CYS A 59 11.19 -0.59 5.72
C CYS A 59 10.39 -0.38 7.02
N ASN A 60 10.76 -1.14 8.05
CA ASN A 60 10.12 -1.11 9.35
C ASN A 60 10.47 0.11 10.19
N ASN A 61 11.74 0.51 10.21
CA ASN A 61 12.20 1.55 11.13
C ASN A 61 12.10 2.96 10.55
N ASN A 62 12.24 3.11 9.23
CA ASN A 62 12.40 4.43 8.62
C ASN A 62 11.37 4.72 7.50
N HIS A 63 10.97 3.72 6.71
CA HIS A 63 10.13 4.01 5.54
C HIS A 63 8.63 4.09 5.87
N LEU A 64 8.04 3.03 6.44
CA LEU A 64 6.61 2.97 6.74
C LEU A 64 6.18 3.95 7.85
N PRO A 65 6.87 4.06 9.01
CA PRO A 65 6.41 4.91 10.11
C PRO A 65 6.30 6.39 9.76
N GLU A 66 7.19 6.89 8.89
CA GLU A 66 7.18 8.31 8.49
C GLU A 66 5.87 8.71 7.80
N TYR A 67 5.22 7.81 7.06
CA TYR A 67 3.92 8.09 6.44
C TYR A 67 2.79 8.18 7.47
N HIS A 68 2.88 7.45 8.58
CA HIS A 68 1.92 7.57 9.68
C HIS A 68 2.09 8.90 10.44
N GLU A 69 3.33 9.30 10.73
CA GLU A 69 3.66 10.56 11.40
C GLU A 69 3.23 11.77 10.56
N LYS A 70 3.53 11.74 9.26
CA LYS A 70 3.23 12.85 8.33
C LYS A 70 1.81 12.79 7.75
N TYR A 71 0.98 11.82 8.15
CA TYR A 71 -0.35 11.61 7.56
C TYR A 71 -1.22 12.87 7.61
N GLN A 72 -1.21 13.61 8.72
CA GLN A 72 -2.00 14.84 8.86
C GLN A 72 -1.50 15.96 7.94
N GLU A 73 -0.20 16.02 7.65
CA GLU A 73 0.35 16.97 6.69
C GLU A 73 0.00 16.58 5.26
N LEU A 74 0.01 15.28 4.94
CA LEU A 74 -0.47 14.75 3.66
C LEU A 74 -1.95 15.07 3.45
N ALA A 75 -2.79 14.84 4.46
CA ALA A 75 -4.21 15.15 4.42
C ALA A 75 -4.46 16.66 4.16
N LYS A 76 -3.71 17.55 4.84
CA LYS A 76 -3.77 19.01 4.59
C LYS A 76 -3.38 19.41 3.16
N LYS A 77 -2.59 18.59 2.47
CA LYS A 77 -2.23 18.76 1.04
C LYS A 77 -3.23 18.13 0.08
N GLY A 78 -4.39 17.69 0.60
CA GLY A 78 -5.46 17.06 -0.14
C GLY A 78 -5.17 15.63 -0.55
N ILE A 79 -4.29 14.90 0.16
CA ILE A 79 -4.12 13.45 -0.05
C ILE A 79 -5.30 12.71 0.60
N ASP A 80 -6.02 11.93 -0.20
CA ASP A 80 -7.18 11.15 0.26
C ASP A 80 -6.77 9.81 0.85
N GLN A 81 -5.70 9.19 0.32
CA GLN A 81 -5.27 7.85 0.69
C GLN A 81 -3.75 7.70 0.61
N VAL A 82 -3.20 6.90 1.52
CA VAL A 82 -1.81 6.45 1.51
C VAL A 82 -1.81 4.92 1.43
N VAL A 83 -1.09 4.36 0.47
CA VAL A 83 -1.04 2.91 0.20
C VAL A 83 0.41 2.42 0.25
N CYS A 84 0.67 1.47 1.14
CA CYS A 84 1.93 0.73 1.19
C CYS A 84 1.76 -0.58 0.39
N ILE A 85 2.63 -0.85 -0.57
CA ILE A 85 2.61 -2.06 -1.40
C ILE A 85 3.84 -2.93 -1.10
N SER A 86 3.63 -4.23 -0.93
CA SER A 86 4.70 -5.24 -0.87
C SER A 86 4.26 -6.55 -1.55
N THR A 87 5.21 -7.41 -1.89
CA THR A 87 4.95 -8.76 -2.42
C THR A 87 4.56 -9.78 -1.34
N ALA A 88 4.54 -9.38 -0.06
CA ALA A 88 3.97 -10.19 1.02
C ALA A 88 2.46 -10.38 0.82
N ASP A 89 1.89 -11.44 1.39
CA ASP A 89 0.45 -11.68 1.34
C ASP A 89 -0.34 -10.71 2.24
N ALA A 90 -1.66 -10.65 2.04
CA ALA A 90 -2.52 -9.69 2.72
C ALA A 90 -2.55 -9.86 4.24
N PHE A 91 -2.36 -11.08 4.76
CA PHE A 91 -2.34 -11.34 6.20
C PHE A 91 -1.04 -10.86 6.83
N VAL A 92 0.09 -11.08 6.16
CA VAL A 92 1.39 -10.54 6.58
C VAL A 92 1.36 -9.00 6.56
N MET A 93 0.79 -8.40 5.52
CA MET A 93 0.64 -6.95 5.42
C MET A 93 -0.27 -6.37 6.52
N ASP A 94 -1.37 -7.05 6.85
CA ASP A 94 -2.27 -6.69 7.95
C ASP A 94 -1.57 -6.76 9.31
N ALA A 95 -0.88 -7.88 9.58
CA ALA A 95 -0.12 -8.06 10.82
C ALA A 95 0.98 -7.01 10.98
N TRP A 96 1.68 -6.68 9.88
CA TRP A 96 2.72 -5.66 9.90
C TRP A 96 2.16 -4.25 10.15
N GLY A 97 1.04 -3.91 9.49
CA GLY A 97 0.35 -2.65 9.72
C GLY A 97 -0.09 -2.47 11.17
N LYS A 98 -0.61 -3.54 11.79
CA LYS A 98 -0.99 -3.58 13.21
C LYS A 98 0.22 -3.44 14.12
N TRP A 99 1.29 -4.19 13.85
CA TRP A 99 2.52 -4.14 14.63
C TRP A 99 3.18 -2.76 14.61
N THR A 100 3.10 -2.05 13.48
CA THR A 100 3.61 -0.68 13.31
C THR A 100 2.61 0.42 13.69
N ASN A 101 1.39 0.06 14.09
CA ASN A 101 0.30 0.99 14.40
C ASN A 101 -0.06 1.96 13.26
N VAL A 102 0.03 1.52 12.00
CA VAL A 102 -0.29 2.37 10.83
C VAL A 102 -1.62 2.06 10.17
N SER A 103 -2.25 0.94 10.50
CA SER A 103 -3.44 0.43 9.78
C SER A 103 -4.64 1.38 9.80
N ASP A 104 -4.73 2.30 10.76
CA ASP A 104 -5.79 3.32 10.82
C ASP A 104 -5.64 4.43 9.76
N LYS A 105 -4.46 4.56 9.16
CA LYS A 105 -4.10 5.66 8.23
C LYS A 105 -3.52 5.18 6.90
N VAL A 106 -2.88 4.01 6.87
CA VAL A 106 -2.18 3.48 5.70
C VAL A 106 -2.83 2.18 5.27
N ILE A 107 -3.21 2.10 3.99
CA ILE A 107 -3.70 0.86 3.39
C ILE A 107 -2.50 -0.06 3.13
N MET A 108 -2.49 -1.22 3.78
CA MET A 108 -1.43 -2.22 3.65
C MET A 108 -1.80 -3.23 2.55
N ALA A 109 -1.38 -2.95 1.32
CA ALA A 109 -1.76 -3.70 0.13
C ALA A 109 -0.70 -4.76 -0.26
N ALA A 110 -1.19 -5.97 -0.52
CA ALA A 110 -0.43 -7.10 -1.00
C ALA A 110 -0.48 -7.18 -2.54
N ASP A 111 0.70 -7.12 -3.15
CA ASP A 111 1.00 -7.39 -4.55
C ASP A 111 1.70 -8.74 -4.70
N GLY A 112 1.13 -9.81 -4.13
CA GLY A 112 1.76 -11.13 -4.05
C GLY A 112 2.14 -11.76 -5.40
N ASN A 113 1.44 -11.38 -6.47
CA ASN A 113 1.75 -11.81 -7.84
C ASN A 113 2.68 -10.85 -8.60
N GLY A 114 2.99 -9.70 -8.01
CA GLY A 114 3.73 -8.63 -8.66
C GLY A 114 2.97 -7.97 -9.82
N ASP A 115 1.65 -8.01 -9.82
CA ASP A 115 0.83 -7.50 -10.92
C ASP A 115 0.94 -5.96 -11.02
N PHE A 116 0.94 -5.27 -9.87
CA PHE A 116 1.12 -3.82 -9.83
C PHE A 116 2.54 -3.42 -10.25
N VAL A 117 3.56 -4.05 -9.66
CA VAL A 117 4.96 -3.69 -9.94
C VAL A 117 5.35 -3.99 -11.40
N LYS A 118 4.83 -5.07 -11.99
CA LYS A 118 5.00 -5.36 -13.42
C LYS A 118 4.28 -4.33 -14.29
N ALA A 119 3.00 -4.09 -14.05
CA ALA A 119 2.19 -3.17 -14.85
C ALA A 119 2.74 -1.73 -14.85
N THR A 120 3.40 -1.32 -13.77
CA THR A 120 4.03 0.00 -13.63
C THR A 120 5.50 0.04 -14.06
N GLY A 121 6.09 -1.11 -14.42
CA GLY A 121 7.51 -1.22 -14.77
C GLY A 121 8.45 -0.83 -13.62
N LEU A 122 8.01 -1.03 -12.37
CA LEU A 122 8.77 -0.75 -11.14
C LEU A 122 9.47 -2.00 -10.58
N VAL A 123 9.63 -3.04 -11.40
CA VAL A 123 10.30 -4.29 -11.03
C VAL A 123 11.76 -3.99 -10.70
N GLN A 124 12.21 -4.43 -9.52
CA GLN A 124 13.62 -4.41 -9.12
C GLN A 124 14.33 -5.70 -9.52
#